data_AF-A0A8T9S9G8-F1
#
_entry.id   AF-A0A8T9S9G8-F1
#
_cell.length_a   1.000
_cell.length_b   1.000
_cell.length_c   1.000
_cell.angle_alpha   90.00
_cell.angle_beta   90.00
_cell.angle_gamma   90.00
#
_symmetry.space_group_name_H-M   'P 1'
#
loop_
_entity.id
_entity.type
_entity.pdbx_description
1 polymer ?
#
loop_
_entity_poly.entity_id
_entity_poly.type
_entity_poly.pdbx_seq_one_letter_code
_entity_poly.pdbx_strand_id
1 'polypeptide(L)'
;MTPRSVLAALLALLLLTGPLRAQTPLGQPSLDESKVQIWCATVRFVYDDAGRPNLKSTVRCEGGNLQALAASIRPDSLRVYSLLYQPIEGRGAIYQGKKDNPARLAALTKAIVSKLKGSPARRKDPARMARVEALETALTNYATSGTPLGDVPAAMAPETADTTATPGALGPAEAAEQAAAADREAAATSSAALPTAGPGSLLYRFAAPLALILAILGLVLYVMLRITLGQWRRQQRRETLVAKQAAAAAQTAAAETSAAVADSVARVKRAEALVLAASEASAAPAPTPALDQLSPAQRLEVERLVSQRVDEELRWLRANLPELVAAAVAPASAATTQAPAAIEPESSPERTGAVADDVQMD
;
A
#
# COMPACT_ATOMS: atom_id res chain seq x y z
N MET A 1 -7.04 51.52 -9.95
CA MET A 1 -6.79 50.23 -9.27
C MET A 1 -5.94 49.37 -10.20
N THR A 2 -4.70 49.07 -9.80
CA THR A 2 -3.72 48.37 -10.64
C THR A 2 -3.99 46.86 -10.70
N PRO A 3 -3.85 46.20 -11.87
CA PRO A 3 -4.13 44.77 -12.05
C PRO A 3 -3.27 43.85 -11.16
N ARG A 4 -2.15 44.37 -10.65
CA ARG A 4 -1.29 43.68 -9.68
C ARG A 4 -1.94 43.47 -8.30
N SER A 5 -2.87 44.32 -7.90
CA SER A 5 -3.53 44.24 -6.59
C SER A 5 -4.65 43.19 -6.56
N VAL A 6 -5.27 42.91 -7.71
CA VAL A 6 -6.33 41.90 -7.85
C VAL A 6 -5.74 40.49 -7.83
N LEU A 7 -4.57 40.28 -8.45
CA LEU A 7 -3.91 38.97 -8.48
C LEU A 7 -3.40 38.54 -7.09
N ALA A 8 -2.92 39.49 -6.29
CA ALA A 8 -2.49 39.24 -4.91
C ALA A 8 -3.67 38.90 -3.99
N ALA A 9 -4.82 39.55 -4.18
CA ALA A 9 -6.04 39.25 -3.43
C ALA A 9 -6.61 37.87 -3.78
N LEU A 10 -6.55 37.46 -5.05
CA LEU A 10 -7.01 36.14 -5.50
C LEU A 10 -6.10 35.00 -5.00
N LEU A 11 -4.77 35.20 -4.99
CA LEU A 11 -3.83 34.22 -4.42
C LEU A 11 -3.95 34.10 -2.90
N ALA A 12 -4.23 35.20 -2.19
CA ALA A 12 -4.51 35.17 -0.76
C ALA A 12 -5.82 34.43 -0.44
N LEU A 13 -6.86 34.56 -1.29
CA LEU A 13 -8.13 33.86 -1.11
C LEU A 13 -8.01 32.34 -1.39
N LEU A 14 -7.18 31.94 -2.36
CA LEU A 14 -6.87 30.52 -2.67
C LEU A 14 -5.99 29.83 -1.61
N LEU A 15 -5.24 30.59 -0.80
CA LEU A 15 -4.47 30.07 0.33
C LEU A 15 -5.31 29.88 1.60
N LEU A 16 -6.51 30.49 1.68
CA LEU A 16 -7.46 30.27 2.78
C LEU A 16 -8.40 29.09 2.56
N THR A 17 -8.53 28.57 1.34
CA THR A 17 -9.22 27.32 1.05
C THR A 17 -8.31 26.12 1.31
N GLY A 18 -7.80 26.01 2.54
CA GLY A 18 -7.25 24.73 3.03
C GLY A 18 -8.37 23.70 3.09
N PRO A 19 -8.10 22.41 2.83
CA PRO A 19 -9.13 21.38 2.97
C PRO A 19 -9.65 21.44 4.41
N LEU A 20 -10.93 21.77 4.56
CA LEU A 20 -11.70 21.56 5.77
C LEU A 20 -11.50 20.10 6.17
N ARG A 21 -10.52 19.85 7.05
CA ARG A 21 -10.50 18.62 7.82
C ARG A 21 -11.79 18.68 8.61
N ALA A 22 -12.71 17.79 8.27
CA ALA A 22 -13.90 17.52 9.06
C ALA A 22 -13.47 17.47 10.53
N GLN A 23 -13.78 18.52 11.28
CA GLN A 23 -13.58 18.54 12.72
C GLN A 23 -14.61 17.57 13.26
N THR A 24 -14.18 16.33 13.49
CA THR A 24 -14.94 15.43 14.34
C THR A 24 -15.18 16.15 15.67
N PRO A 25 -16.40 16.07 16.23
CA PRO A 25 -16.72 16.73 17.49
C PRO A 25 -15.65 16.39 18.53
N LEU A 26 -15.14 17.42 19.21
CA LEU A 26 -14.11 17.32 20.24
C LEU A 26 -14.46 16.19 21.21
N GLY A 27 -13.70 15.10 21.16
CA GLY A 27 -13.88 13.91 22.01
C GLY A 27 -14.23 12.61 21.28
N GLN A 28 -14.61 12.63 20.00
CA GLN A 28 -14.82 11.39 19.23
C GLN A 28 -13.56 11.02 18.42
N PRO A 29 -13.06 9.77 18.53
CA PRO A 29 -11.91 9.33 17.75
C PRO A 29 -12.24 9.41 16.25
N SER A 30 -11.27 9.85 15.47
CA SER A 30 -11.44 9.85 14.00
C SER A 30 -11.60 8.41 13.48
N LEU A 31 -12.21 8.22 12.31
CA LEU A 31 -12.37 6.89 11.72
C LEU A 31 -11.02 6.14 11.64
N ASP A 32 -9.97 6.83 11.22
CA ASP A 32 -8.64 6.23 11.08
C ASP A 32 -8.02 5.89 12.44
N GLU A 33 -8.28 6.70 13.46
CA GLU A 33 -7.90 6.41 14.84
C GLU A 33 -8.62 5.19 15.38
N SER A 34 -9.94 5.08 15.17
CA SER A 34 -10.71 3.89 15.56
C SER A 34 -10.22 2.64 14.83
N LYS A 35 -9.90 2.75 13.54
CA LYS A 35 -9.31 1.63 12.79
C LYS A 35 -7.96 1.22 13.36
N VAL A 36 -7.09 2.18 13.70
CA VAL A 36 -5.78 1.88 14.30
C VAL A 36 -5.94 1.18 15.64
N GLN A 37 -6.90 1.58 16.48
CA GLN A 37 -7.18 0.91 17.75
C GLN A 37 -7.64 -0.54 17.55
N ILE A 38 -8.60 -0.76 16.64
CA ILE A 38 -9.07 -2.11 16.26
C ILE A 38 -7.91 -2.98 15.78
N TRP A 39 -7.07 -2.45 14.89
CA TRP A 39 -5.93 -3.20 14.37
C TRP A 39 -4.85 -3.44 15.40
N CYS A 40 -4.56 -2.47 16.26
CA CYS A 40 -3.61 -2.62 17.35
C CYS A 40 -4.02 -3.78 18.27
N ALA A 41 -5.27 -3.77 18.74
CA ALA A 41 -5.82 -4.83 19.57
C ALA A 41 -5.74 -6.19 18.87
N THR A 42 -6.11 -6.23 17.59
CA THR A 42 -6.07 -7.46 16.77
C THR A 42 -4.65 -7.99 16.60
N VAL A 43 -3.67 -7.14 16.30
CA VAL A 43 -2.28 -7.56 16.10
C VAL A 43 -1.70 -8.08 17.41
N ARG A 44 -1.91 -7.36 18.52
CA ARG A 44 -1.48 -7.79 19.86
C ARG A 44 -2.10 -9.14 20.23
N PHE A 45 -3.40 -9.32 19.96
CA PHE A 45 -4.10 -10.59 20.13
C PHE A 45 -3.42 -11.73 19.33
N VAL A 46 -3.12 -11.51 18.05
CA VAL A 46 -2.50 -12.55 17.21
C VAL A 46 -1.10 -12.91 17.71
N TYR A 47 -0.35 -11.94 18.25
CA TYR A 47 0.97 -12.17 18.82
C TYR A 47 0.93 -12.96 20.11
N ASP A 48 -0.02 -12.65 21.00
CA ASP A 48 -0.27 -13.44 22.20
C ASP A 48 -0.71 -14.87 21.84
N ASP A 49 -1.68 -14.99 20.94
CA ASP A 49 -2.24 -16.27 20.50
C ASP A 49 -1.23 -17.17 19.75
N ALA A 50 -0.18 -16.58 19.18
CA ALA A 50 0.92 -17.30 18.55
C ALA A 50 2.12 -17.54 19.49
N GLY A 51 2.05 -17.12 20.76
CA GLY A 51 3.15 -17.26 21.72
C GLY A 51 4.37 -16.40 21.37
N ARG A 52 4.15 -15.18 20.87
CA ARG A 52 5.19 -14.21 20.50
C ARG A 52 4.94 -12.82 21.13
N PRO A 53 4.86 -12.71 22.46
CA PRO A 53 4.56 -11.43 23.12
C PRO A 53 5.64 -10.36 22.89
N ASN A 54 6.88 -10.76 22.61
CA ASN A 54 8.00 -9.84 22.31
C ASN A 54 7.74 -8.95 21.09
N LEU A 55 6.83 -9.36 20.19
CA LEU A 55 6.47 -8.56 19.02
C LEU A 55 5.47 -7.45 19.37
N LYS A 56 4.83 -7.47 20.54
CA LYS A 56 3.85 -6.44 20.92
C LYS A 56 4.47 -5.06 21.11
N SER A 57 5.72 -5.00 21.57
CA SER A 57 6.45 -3.75 21.77
C SER A 57 6.88 -3.11 20.45
N THR A 58 6.91 -3.87 19.35
CA THR A 58 7.28 -3.34 18.03
C THR A 58 6.10 -2.71 17.31
N VAL A 59 4.86 -3.05 17.71
CA VAL A 59 3.63 -2.52 17.11
C VAL A 59 3.44 -1.05 17.49
N ARG A 60 3.36 -0.18 16.48
CA ARG A 60 3.12 1.25 16.69
C ARG A 60 1.63 1.55 16.57
N CYS A 61 0.97 1.69 17.72
CA CYS A 61 -0.47 1.95 17.80
C CYS A 61 -0.84 3.43 17.95
N GLU A 62 0.16 4.31 18.03
CA GLU A 62 -0.05 5.73 18.33
C GLU A 62 -0.40 6.58 17.10
N GLY A 63 -1.22 7.61 17.33
CA GLY A 63 -1.38 8.74 16.40
C GLY A 63 -2.31 8.52 15.21
N GLY A 64 -3.24 7.55 15.28
CA GLY A 64 -4.28 7.33 14.26
C GLY A 64 -3.76 7.09 12.84
N ASN A 65 -2.50 6.66 12.71
CA ASN A 65 -1.85 6.48 11.42
C ASN A 65 -1.76 5.00 11.02
N LEU A 66 -2.71 4.56 10.19
CA LEU A 66 -2.72 3.20 9.63
C LEU A 66 -1.45 2.84 8.86
N GLN A 67 -0.80 3.80 8.19
CA GLN A 67 0.42 3.54 7.43
C GLN A 67 1.62 3.26 8.36
N ALA A 68 1.68 3.96 9.51
CA ALA A 68 2.70 3.72 10.53
C ALA A 68 2.51 2.34 11.18
N LEU A 69 1.26 1.99 11.51
CA LEU A 69 0.92 0.65 12.00
C LEU A 69 1.33 -0.42 10.97
N ALA A 70 0.93 -0.26 9.71
CA ALA A 70 1.27 -1.15 8.60
C ALA A 70 2.78 -1.30 8.36
N ALA A 71 3.58 -0.26 8.65
CA ALA A 71 5.04 -0.34 8.60
C ALA A 71 5.60 -1.16 9.77
N SER A 72 5.02 -1.02 10.97
CA SER A 72 5.46 -1.75 12.17
C SER A 72 5.19 -3.25 12.11
N ILE A 73 4.11 -3.68 11.46
CA ILE A 73 3.72 -5.10 11.33
C ILE A 73 4.28 -5.79 10.08
N ARG A 74 4.91 -5.03 9.17
CA ARG A 74 5.48 -5.56 7.92
C ARG A 74 6.68 -6.50 8.12
N PRO A 75 7.65 -6.20 8.99
CA PRO A 75 8.84 -7.06 9.17
C PRO A 75 8.56 -8.29 10.05
N ASP A 76 7.33 -8.52 10.47
CA ASP A 76 7.00 -9.58 11.40
C ASP A 76 7.02 -10.98 10.77
N SER A 77 7.70 -11.89 11.47
CA SER A 77 7.77 -13.33 11.21
C SER A 77 6.41 -14.04 11.08
N LEU A 78 5.37 -13.57 11.78
CA LEU A 78 4.02 -14.15 11.75
C LEU A 78 3.22 -13.71 10.52
N ARG A 79 3.78 -12.87 9.66
CA ARG A 79 3.19 -12.44 8.38
C ARG A 79 1.81 -11.80 8.53
N VAL A 80 1.52 -11.21 9.69
CA VAL A 80 0.22 -10.58 10.00
C VAL A 80 -0.15 -9.53 8.97
N TYR A 81 0.83 -8.76 8.49
CA TYR A 81 0.62 -7.80 7.41
C TYR A 81 0.04 -8.46 6.14
N SER A 82 0.69 -9.51 5.63
CA SER A 82 0.31 -10.11 4.34
C SER A 82 -0.94 -11.00 4.41
N LEU A 83 -1.15 -11.69 5.53
CA LEU A 83 -2.23 -12.67 5.67
C LEU A 83 -3.53 -12.08 6.20
N LEU A 84 -3.44 -11.02 7.02
CA LEU A 84 -4.60 -10.44 7.71
C LEU A 84 -4.84 -8.99 7.29
N TYR A 85 -3.85 -8.11 7.46
CA TYR A 85 -4.03 -6.67 7.25
C TYR A 85 -4.25 -6.31 5.78
N GLN A 86 -3.32 -6.68 4.90
CA GLN A 86 -3.33 -6.29 3.48
C GLN A 86 -4.57 -6.79 2.71
N PRO A 87 -5.08 -8.03 2.92
CA PRO A 87 -6.30 -8.48 2.26
C PRO A 87 -7.56 -7.71 2.69
N ILE A 88 -7.58 -7.15 3.90
CA ILE A 88 -8.73 -6.44 4.48
C ILE A 88 -8.65 -4.94 4.16
N GLU A 89 -7.58 -4.26 4.59
CA GLU A 89 -7.42 -2.81 4.44
C GLU A 89 -6.86 -2.41 3.06
N GLY A 90 -5.94 -3.20 2.50
CA GLY A 90 -5.21 -2.80 1.30
C GLY A 90 -6.08 -2.61 0.06
N ARG A 91 -7.19 -3.36 -0.05
CA ARG A 91 -8.18 -3.19 -1.14
C ARG A 91 -9.34 -2.28 -0.76
N GLY A 92 -9.60 -2.09 0.54
CA GLY A 92 -10.73 -1.31 1.05
C GLY A 92 -12.12 -1.78 0.59
N ALA A 93 -12.24 -2.95 -0.06
CA ALA A 93 -13.49 -3.44 -0.64
C ALA A 93 -14.60 -3.62 0.40
N ILE A 94 -14.22 -3.92 1.65
CA ILE A 94 -15.14 -4.08 2.79
C ILE A 94 -15.88 -2.78 3.15
N TYR A 95 -15.41 -1.62 2.68
CA TYR A 95 -16.01 -0.32 2.97
C TYR A 95 -16.94 0.17 1.84
N GLN A 96 -16.99 -0.53 0.70
CA GLN A 96 -17.83 -0.11 -0.41
C GLN A 96 -19.31 -0.10 0.00
N GLY A 97 -20.01 0.99 -0.33
CA GLY A 97 -21.41 1.19 0.06
C GLY A 97 -21.65 1.52 1.54
N LYS A 98 -20.61 1.67 2.38
CA LYS A 98 -20.75 2.08 3.78
C LYS A 98 -20.55 3.59 3.92
N LYS A 99 -21.62 4.32 4.21
CA LYS A 99 -21.60 5.79 4.35
C LYS A 99 -21.20 6.22 5.76
N ASP A 100 -21.65 5.48 6.78
CA ASP A 100 -21.43 5.85 8.19
C ASP A 100 -20.17 5.20 8.78
N ASN A 101 -19.48 5.94 9.64
CA ASN A 101 -18.32 5.46 10.40
C ASN A 101 -18.60 4.16 11.20
N PRO A 102 -19.69 4.03 11.99
CA PRO A 102 -19.97 2.79 12.71
C PRO A 102 -20.16 1.60 11.77
N ALA A 103 -20.81 1.80 10.61
CA ALA A 103 -21.00 0.74 9.62
C ALA A 103 -19.66 0.29 8.99
N ARG A 104 -18.70 1.21 8.82
CA ARG A 104 -17.34 0.87 8.37
C ARG A 104 -16.55 0.12 9.44
N LEU A 105 -16.64 0.53 10.70
CA LEU A 105 -15.97 -0.17 11.81
C LEU A 105 -16.56 -1.57 12.03
N ALA A 106 -17.89 -1.72 11.97
CA ALA A 106 -18.54 -3.03 12.03
C ALA A 106 -18.10 -3.95 10.87
N ALA A 107 -17.99 -3.41 9.65
CA ALA A 107 -17.49 -4.17 8.50
C ALA A 107 -16.03 -4.61 8.69
N LEU A 108 -15.19 -3.75 9.28
CA LEU A 108 -13.80 -4.08 9.62
C LEU A 108 -13.73 -5.20 10.66
N THR A 109 -14.44 -5.04 11.78
CA THR A 109 -14.50 -6.05 12.86
C THR A 109 -14.95 -7.40 12.30
N LYS A 110 -16.03 -7.44 11.52
CA LYS A 110 -16.53 -8.67 10.89
C LYS A 110 -15.50 -9.33 9.98
N ALA A 111 -14.78 -8.54 9.16
CA ALA A 111 -13.76 -9.05 8.26
C ALA A 111 -12.57 -9.66 9.03
N ILE A 112 -12.12 -8.99 10.09
CA ILE A 112 -11.05 -9.47 10.98
C ILE A 112 -11.47 -10.79 11.62
N VAL A 113 -12.62 -10.82 12.30
CA VAL A 113 -13.09 -12.01 13.01
C VAL A 113 -13.30 -13.19 12.05
N SER A 114 -13.89 -12.94 10.88
CA SER A 114 -14.07 -13.97 9.85
C SER A 114 -12.72 -14.60 9.43
N LYS A 115 -11.68 -13.78 9.22
CA LYS A 115 -10.34 -14.28 8.92
C LYS A 115 -9.71 -15.03 10.09
N LEU A 116 -9.90 -14.54 11.33
CA LEU A 116 -9.34 -15.21 12.51
C LEU A 116 -9.99 -16.57 12.77
N LYS A 117 -11.32 -16.67 12.68
CA LYS A 117 -12.09 -17.92 12.80
C LYS A 117 -11.83 -18.89 11.64
N GLY A 118 -11.50 -18.37 10.46
CA GLY A 118 -11.10 -19.19 9.30
C GLY A 118 -9.74 -19.88 9.44
N SER A 119 -8.92 -19.51 10.42
CA SER A 119 -7.59 -20.10 10.63
C SER A 119 -7.68 -21.56 11.10
N PRO A 120 -7.06 -22.53 10.40
CA PRO A 120 -7.06 -23.94 10.81
C PRO A 120 -6.48 -24.16 12.21
N ALA A 121 -5.50 -23.35 12.62
CA ALA A 121 -4.83 -23.48 13.90
C ALA A 121 -5.75 -23.11 15.08
N ARG A 122 -6.70 -22.21 14.87
CA ARG A 122 -7.70 -21.83 15.89
C ARG A 122 -8.87 -22.79 15.88
N ARG A 123 -9.36 -23.21 14.71
CA ARG A 123 -10.47 -24.16 14.60
C ARG A 123 -10.22 -25.50 15.28
N LYS A 124 -8.95 -25.93 15.38
CA LYS A 124 -8.55 -27.18 16.05
C LYS A 124 -8.47 -27.06 17.57
N ASP A 125 -8.50 -25.84 18.12
CA ASP A 125 -8.32 -25.57 19.54
C ASP A 125 -9.53 -24.74 20.08
N PRO A 126 -10.40 -25.36 20.88
CA PRO A 126 -11.60 -24.69 21.38
C PRO A 126 -11.28 -23.50 22.30
N ALA A 127 -10.19 -23.55 23.07
CA ALA A 127 -9.77 -22.45 23.93
C ALA A 127 -9.32 -21.24 23.09
N ARG A 128 -8.67 -21.48 21.95
CA ARG A 128 -8.32 -20.43 20.99
C ARG A 128 -9.56 -19.80 20.35
N MET A 129 -10.56 -20.60 20.01
CA MET A 129 -11.82 -20.09 19.47
C MET A 129 -12.56 -19.21 20.47
N ALA A 130 -12.64 -19.62 21.74
CA ALA A 130 -13.25 -18.80 22.81
C ALA A 130 -12.55 -17.43 22.96
N ARG A 131 -11.22 -17.38 22.83
CA ARG A 131 -10.49 -16.10 22.84
C ARG A 131 -10.81 -15.23 21.62
N VAL A 132 -11.06 -15.82 20.45
CA VAL A 132 -11.51 -15.05 19.27
C VAL A 132 -12.91 -14.49 19.48
N GLU A 133 -13.80 -15.20 20.18
CA GLU A 133 -15.13 -14.71 20.53
C GLU A 133 -15.07 -13.57 21.54
N ALA A 134 -14.20 -13.66 22.55
CA ALA A 134 -13.93 -12.54 23.46
C ALA A 134 -13.42 -11.30 22.72
N LEU A 135 -12.50 -11.48 21.76
CA LEU A 135 -12.03 -10.39 20.90
C LEU A 135 -13.16 -9.80 20.05
N GLU A 136 -14.04 -10.64 19.47
CA GLU A 136 -15.20 -10.19 18.68
C GLU A 136 -16.12 -9.29 19.53
N THR A 137 -16.43 -9.70 20.76
CA THR A 137 -17.22 -8.91 21.70
C THR A 137 -16.53 -7.58 22.00
N ALA A 138 -15.22 -7.58 22.32
CA ALA A 138 -14.47 -6.36 22.62
C ALA A 138 -14.43 -5.39 21.43
N LEU A 139 -14.19 -5.89 20.21
CA LEU A 139 -14.16 -5.07 18.99
C LEU A 139 -15.55 -4.53 18.62
N THR A 140 -16.61 -5.29 18.87
CA THR A 140 -17.99 -4.87 18.61
C THR A 140 -18.42 -3.80 19.61
N ASN A 141 -18.07 -3.98 20.89
CA ASN A 141 -18.29 -2.98 21.93
C ASN A 141 -17.58 -1.68 21.56
N TYR A 142 -16.30 -1.73 21.19
CA TYR A 142 -15.58 -0.55 20.75
C TYR A 142 -16.21 0.15 19.54
N ALA A 143 -16.62 -0.62 18.52
CA ALA A 143 -17.25 -0.07 17.33
C ALA A 143 -18.61 0.62 17.63
N THR A 144 -19.27 0.22 18.72
CA THR A 144 -20.61 0.71 19.10
C THR A 144 -20.53 1.85 20.13
N SER A 145 -19.70 1.72 21.16
CA SER A 145 -19.61 2.66 22.29
C SER A 145 -18.42 3.61 22.22
N GLY A 146 -17.41 3.33 21.38
CA GLY A 146 -16.16 4.09 21.32
C GLY A 146 -15.26 3.91 22.54
N THR A 147 -15.61 3.03 23.49
CA THR A 147 -14.84 2.80 24.72
C THR A 147 -13.49 2.18 24.39
N PRO A 148 -12.36 2.85 24.65
CA PRO A 148 -11.05 2.38 24.20
C PRO A 148 -10.83 0.92 24.60
N LEU A 149 -10.32 0.14 23.64
CA LEU A 149 -9.91 -1.22 23.92
C LEU A 149 -8.76 -1.16 24.91
N GLY A 150 -9.04 -1.44 26.18
CA GLY A 150 -8.00 -1.73 27.18
C GLY A 150 -7.13 -2.89 26.72
N ASP A 151 -6.10 -3.23 27.49
CA ASP A 151 -5.32 -4.44 27.23
C ASP A 151 -6.25 -5.65 27.18
N VAL A 152 -6.59 -6.10 25.96
CA VAL A 152 -7.41 -7.26 25.65
C VAL A 152 -7.09 -8.49 26.54
N PRO A 153 -5.85 -8.75 27.03
CA PRO A 153 -5.61 -9.80 28.02
C PRO A 153 -6.42 -9.69 29.33
N ALA A 154 -6.85 -8.51 29.78
CA ALA A 154 -7.69 -8.37 30.97
C ALA A 154 -9.12 -8.92 30.77
N ALA A 155 -9.60 -9.00 29.52
CA ALA A 155 -10.85 -9.65 29.15
C ALA A 155 -10.65 -11.13 28.75
N MET A 156 -9.43 -11.67 28.85
CA MET A 156 -9.08 -13.05 28.49
C MET A 156 -9.10 -14.05 29.66
N ALA A 157 -9.47 -13.60 30.87
CA ALA A 157 -9.82 -14.54 31.93
C ALA A 157 -11.29 -14.94 31.74
N PRO A 158 -11.61 -16.23 31.49
CA PRO A 158 -12.98 -16.67 31.66
C PRO A 158 -13.37 -16.42 33.13
N GLU A 159 -14.43 -15.65 33.36
CA GLU A 159 -15.17 -15.74 34.62
C GLU A 159 -15.69 -17.18 34.76
N THR A 160 -14.89 -18.03 35.41
CA THR A 160 -15.42 -19.22 36.05
C THR A 160 -16.13 -18.77 37.31
N ALA A 161 -17.47 -18.83 37.28
CA ALA A 161 -18.30 -18.72 38.47
C ALA A 161 -17.99 -19.88 39.45
N ASP A 162 -17.77 -19.50 40.71
CA ASP A 162 -17.89 -20.20 41.99
C ASP A 162 -17.49 -21.69 42.12
N THR A 163 -16.44 -21.97 42.92
CA THR A 163 -16.56 -22.80 44.14
C THR A 163 -15.38 -22.57 45.13
N THR A 164 -15.70 -21.99 46.30
CA THR A 164 -15.10 -22.18 47.66
C THR A 164 -13.57 -22.21 47.90
N ALA A 165 -13.14 -21.22 48.71
CA ALA A 165 -12.26 -21.30 49.88
C ALA A 165 -10.77 -21.67 49.74
N THR A 166 -9.88 -20.67 49.90
CA THR A 166 -8.95 -20.49 51.05
C THR A 166 -7.97 -19.35 50.76
N PRO A 167 -7.75 -18.36 51.66
CA PRO A 167 -6.73 -17.32 51.46
C PRO A 167 -5.35 -17.89 51.81
N GLY A 168 -4.46 -17.98 50.82
CA GLY A 168 -3.12 -18.52 50.98
C GLY A 168 -2.06 -17.65 50.32
N ALA A 169 -1.42 -16.82 51.12
CA ALA A 169 -0.07 -16.27 50.97
C ALA A 169 0.32 -15.64 49.61
N LEU A 170 0.13 -14.31 49.53
CA LEU A 170 0.87 -13.43 48.62
C LEU A 170 2.38 -13.61 48.83
N GLY A 171 3.08 -13.99 47.76
CA GLY A 171 4.53 -14.14 47.75
C GLY A 171 5.26 -12.79 47.77
N PRO A 172 6.53 -12.74 48.20
CA PRO A 172 7.29 -11.51 48.48
C PRO A 172 7.69 -10.69 47.23
N ALA A 173 7.13 -10.98 46.05
CA ALA A 173 7.39 -10.24 44.82
C ALA A 173 6.40 -9.07 44.58
N GLU A 174 5.20 -9.11 45.17
CA GLU A 174 4.19 -8.04 45.03
C GLU A 174 4.31 -6.92 46.09
N ALA A 175 5.13 -7.11 47.12
CA ALA A 175 5.41 -6.07 48.13
C ALA A 175 6.46 -5.03 47.66
N ALA A 176 7.19 -5.31 46.58
CA ALA A 176 8.20 -4.39 46.03
C ALA A 176 7.61 -3.37 45.03
N GLU A 177 6.50 -3.69 44.37
CA GLU A 177 5.85 -2.78 43.41
C GLU A 177 4.91 -1.76 44.08
N GLN A 178 4.36 -2.07 45.26
CA GLN A 178 3.61 -1.09 46.06
C GLN A 178 4.50 -0.07 46.79
N ALA A 179 5.77 -0.40 47.06
CA ALA A 179 6.74 0.56 47.59
C ALA A 179 7.23 1.58 46.54
N ALA A 180 7.24 1.21 45.25
CA ALA A 180 7.64 2.10 44.15
C ALA A 180 6.51 3.04 43.68
N ALA A 181 5.25 2.73 43.99
CA ALA A 181 4.11 3.62 43.77
C ALA A 181 4.00 4.71 44.85
N ALA A 182 4.30 4.37 46.12
CA ALA A 182 4.32 5.32 47.22
C ALA A 182 5.44 6.37 47.11
N ASP A 183 6.60 5.99 46.54
CA ASP A 183 7.72 6.92 46.32
C ASP A 183 7.47 7.94 45.19
N ARG A 184 6.53 7.65 44.27
CA ARG A 184 6.09 8.60 43.23
C ARG A 184 5.01 9.56 43.71
N GLU A 185 4.18 9.18 44.67
CA GLU A 185 3.21 10.09 45.31
C GLU A 185 3.87 11.00 46.35
N ALA A 186 4.93 10.56 47.02
CA ALA A 186 5.73 11.42 47.91
C ALA A 186 6.56 12.48 47.14
N ALA A 187 6.86 12.25 45.85
CA ALA A 187 7.50 13.23 44.97
C ALA A 187 6.51 14.25 44.36
N ALA A 188 5.20 13.98 44.41
CA ALA A 188 4.16 14.86 43.86
C ALA A 188 3.59 15.86 44.89
N THR A 189 3.87 15.70 46.18
CA THR A 189 3.46 16.64 47.25
C THR A 189 4.41 17.81 47.47
N SER A 190 5.49 17.91 46.68
CA SER A 190 6.26 19.16 46.57
C SER A 190 5.73 20.02 45.43
N SER A 191 4.43 20.36 45.47
CA SER A 191 3.97 21.61 44.88
C SER A 191 4.59 22.74 45.68
N ALA A 192 5.79 23.13 45.24
CA ALA A 192 6.39 24.39 45.59
C ALA A 192 5.32 25.47 45.40
N ALA A 193 5.03 26.16 46.49
CA ALA A 193 4.23 27.35 46.53
C ALA A 193 4.55 28.25 45.33
N LEU A 194 3.52 28.77 44.66
CA LEU A 194 3.64 29.92 43.78
C LEU A 194 4.49 30.98 44.50
N PRO A 195 5.67 31.38 43.98
CA PRO A 195 6.26 32.61 44.42
C PRO A 195 5.37 33.74 43.90
N THR A 196 4.67 34.36 44.83
CA THR A 196 4.08 35.69 44.69
C THR A 196 5.09 36.58 43.95
N ALA A 197 4.63 37.21 42.88
CA ALA A 197 5.38 38.16 42.09
C ALA A 197 6.06 39.21 42.98
N GLY A 198 7.37 39.05 43.18
CA GLY A 198 8.26 40.08 43.68
C GLY A 198 8.90 40.82 42.49
N PRO A 199 9.09 42.14 42.56
CA PRO A 199 9.54 42.92 41.40
C PRO A 199 11.04 42.66 41.13
N GLY A 200 11.33 42.08 39.96
CA GLY A 200 12.51 42.40 39.17
C GLY A 200 13.80 41.62 39.47
N SER A 201 13.86 40.33 39.12
CA SER A 201 15.15 39.67 38.87
C SER A 201 15.54 39.86 37.39
N LEU A 202 16.71 40.47 37.16
CA LEU A 202 17.26 40.73 35.81
C LEU A 202 17.34 39.47 34.94
N LEU A 203 17.45 38.28 35.57
CA LEU A 203 17.43 36.97 34.92
C LEU A 203 16.14 36.73 34.10
N TYR A 204 14.97 37.09 34.63
CA TYR A 204 13.71 36.92 33.89
C TYR A 204 13.61 37.86 32.67
N ARG A 205 14.28 39.02 32.75
CA ARG A 205 14.30 40.03 31.68
C ARG A 205 15.14 39.60 30.47
N PHE A 206 16.16 38.76 30.67
CA PHE A 206 16.95 38.16 29.59
C PHE A 206 16.50 36.76 29.18
N ALA A 207 15.96 35.97 30.12
CA ALA A 207 15.50 34.62 29.82
C ALA A 207 14.25 34.61 28.93
N ALA A 208 13.31 35.54 29.13
CA ALA A 208 12.08 35.63 28.33
C ALA A 208 12.36 35.89 26.83
N PRO A 209 13.14 36.91 26.42
CA PRO A 209 13.44 37.12 25.00
C PRO A 209 14.28 35.99 24.40
N LEU A 210 15.20 35.38 25.17
CA LEU A 210 16.03 34.27 24.69
C LEU A 210 15.19 33.00 24.45
N ALA A 211 14.27 32.68 25.37
CA ALA A 211 13.32 31.58 25.19
C ALA A 211 12.41 31.80 23.96
N LEU A 212 11.98 33.04 23.72
CA LEU A 212 11.19 33.40 22.54
C LEU A 212 12.00 33.19 21.24
N ILE A 213 13.26 33.61 21.20
CA ILE A 213 14.15 33.39 20.04
C ILE A 213 14.34 31.89 19.80
N LEU A 214 14.60 31.09 20.84
CA LEU A 214 14.75 29.63 20.71
C LEU A 214 13.45 28.95 20.27
N ALA A 215 12.30 29.41 20.75
CA ALA A 215 10.99 28.91 20.33
C ALA A 215 10.73 29.19 18.85
N ILE A 216 11.04 30.41 18.37
CA ILE A 216 10.91 30.78 16.96
C ILE A 216 11.87 29.93 16.11
N LEU A 217 13.12 29.78 16.53
CA LEU A 217 14.11 28.98 15.81
C LEU A 217 13.68 27.50 15.73
N GLY A 218 13.17 26.95 16.83
CA GLY A 218 12.62 25.60 16.89
C GLY A 218 11.41 25.44 15.96
N LEU A 219 10.51 26.43 15.90
CA LEU A 219 9.37 26.43 15.00
C LEU A 219 9.81 26.42 13.53
N VAL A 220 10.77 27.27 13.17
CA VAL A 220 11.31 27.35 11.79
C VAL A 220 11.96 26.02 11.40
N LEU A 221 12.78 25.43 12.27
CA LEU A 221 13.41 24.12 12.06
C LEU A 221 12.36 23.01 11.88
N TYR A 222 11.33 23.02 12.73
CA TYR A 222 10.21 22.07 12.62
C TYR A 222 9.50 22.21 11.27
N VAL A 223 9.18 23.43 10.83
CA VAL A 223 8.51 23.67 9.54
C VAL A 223 9.38 23.21 8.37
N MET A 224 10.68 23.52 8.38
CA MET A 224 11.63 23.06 7.36
C MET A 224 11.69 21.53 7.29
N LEU A 225 11.81 20.84 8.43
CA LEU A 225 11.80 19.38 8.49
C LEU A 225 10.48 18.79 7.94
N ARG A 226 9.36 19.45 8.24
CA ARG A 226 8.02 19.03 7.77
C ARG A 226 7.89 19.18 6.26
N ILE A 227 8.49 20.23 5.68
CA ILE A 227 8.51 20.48 4.24
C ILE A 227 9.41 19.46 3.53
N THR A 228 10.62 19.21 4.03
CA THR A 228 11.56 18.25 3.42
C THR A 228 11.02 16.82 3.46
N LEU A 229 10.44 16.37 4.57
CA LEU A 229 9.74 15.09 4.66
C LEU A 229 8.50 15.01 3.75
N GLY A 230 7.87 16.14 3.46
CA GLY A 230 6.77 16.24 2.51
C GLY A 230 7.24 16.12 1.05
N GLN A 231 8.36 16.75 0.71
CA GLN A 231 8.98 16.64 -0.61
C GLN A 231 9.51 15.23 -0.87
N TRP A 232 10.23 14.64 0.09
CA TRP A 232 10.75 13.27 -0.02
C TRP A 232 9.64 12.23 -0.22
N ARG A 233 8.52 12.34 0.52
CA ARG A 233 7.35 11.47 0.32
C ARG A 233 6.70 11.63 -1.04
N ARG A 234 6.68 12.85 -1.60
CA ARG A 234 6.16 13.08 -2.96
C ARG A 234 7.08 12.48 -4.01
N GLN A 235 8.40 12.54 -3.80
CA GLN A 235 9.38 11.94 -4.69
C GLN A 235 9.29 10.41 -4.71
N GLN A 236 9.20 9.78 -3.54
CA GLN A 236 8.93 8.34 -3.40
C GLN A 236 7.63 7.89 -4.09
N ARG A 237 6.57 8.71 -4.04
CA ARG A 237 5.32 8.42 -4.78
C ARG A 237 5.51 8.46 -6.28
N ARG A 238 6.32 9.39 -6.81
CA ARG A 238 6.61 9.47 -8.24
C ARG A 238 7.42 8.25 -8.70
N GLU A 239 8.47 7.89 -7.98
CA GLU A 239 9.29 6.71 -8.30
C GLU A 239 8.48 5.41 -8.25
N THR A 240 7.62 5.24 -7.25
CA THR A 240 6.74 4.05 -7.17
C THR A 240 5.65 4.03 -8.24
N LEU A 241 5.12 5.18 -8.66
CA LEU A 241 4.18 5.25 -9.79
C LEU A 241 4.86 4.92 -11.11
N VAL A 242 6.07 5.43 -11.35
CA VAL A 242 6.87 5.11 -12.55
C VAL A 242 7.21 3.61 -12.57
N ALA A 243 7.65 3.03 -11.45
CA ALA A 243 7.91 1.60 -11.36
C ALA A 243 6.65 0.75 -11.61
N LYS A 244 5.48 1.19 -11.12
CA LYS A 244 4.20 0.50 -11.39
C LYS A 244 3.78 0.62 -12.85
N GLN A 245 3.96 1.77 -13.48
CA GLN A 245 3.68 1.96 -14.91
C GLN A 245 4.61 1.10 -15.77
N ALA A 246 5.91 1.05 -15.45
CA ALA A 246 6.87 0.18 -16.13
C ALA A 246 6.51 -1.31 -15.96
N ALA A 247 6.09 -1.72 -14.76
CA ALA A 247 5.65 -3.10 -14.52
C ALA A 247 4.36 -3.44 -15.29
N ALA A 248 3.41 -2.51 -15.40
CA ALA A 248 2.21 -2.69 -16.19
C ALA A 248 2.52 -2.81 -17.69
N ALA A 249 3.41 -1.96 -18.22
CA ALA A 249 3.86 -2.04 -19.61
C ALA A 249 4.62 -3.35 -19.91
N ALA A 250 5.42 -3.85 -18.96
CA ALA A 250 6.08 -5.15 -19.10
C ALA A 250 5.06 -6.31 -19.13
N GLN A 251 3.98 -6.23 -18.36
CA GLN A 251 2.92 -7.23 -18.39
C GLN A 251 2.16 -7.25 -19.72
N THR A 252 1.88 -6.09 -20.31
CA THR A 252 1.23 -6.02 -21.62
C THR A 252 2.13 -6.57 -22.72
N ALA A 253 3.42 -6.23 -22.70
CA ALA A 253 4.39 -6.79 -23.65
C ALA A 253 4.55 -8.32 -23.49
N ALA A 254 4.56 -8.83 -22.26
CA ALA A 254 4.58 -10.27 -22.00
C ALA A 254 3.31 -10.96 -22.52
N ALA A 255 2.14 -10.33 -22.39
CA ALA A 255 0.90 -10.86 -22.94
C ALA A 255 0.93 -10.91 -24.47
N GLU A 256 1.41 -9.85 -25.13
CA GLU A 256 1.56 -9.79 -26.58
C GLU A 256 2.53 -10.84 -27.12
N THR A 257 3.70 -10.99 -26.49
CA THR A 257 4.65 -12.05 -26.86
C THR A 257 4.07 -13.44 -26.68
N SER A 258 3.31 -13.69 -25.60
CA SER A 258 2.64 -14.97 -25.38
C SER A 258 1.58 -15.27 -26.46
N ALA A 259 0.86 -14.25 -26.92
CA ALA A 259 -0.11 -14.38 -28.00
C ALA A 259 0.57 -14.64 -29.36
N ALA A 260 1.69 -13.97 -29.64
CA ALA A 260 2.49 -14.20 -30.85
C ALA A 260 3.08 -15.63 -30.88
N VAL A 261 3.59 -16.12 -29.74
CA VAL A 261 4.06 -17.50 -29.61
C VAL A 261 2.92 -18.49 -29.85
N ALA A 262 1.74 -18.25 -29.27
CA ALA A 262 0.57 -19.10 -29.50
C ALA A 262 0.16 -19.15 -30.98
N ASP A 263 0.19 -18.02 -31.70
CA ASP A 263 -0.09 -18.00 -33.15
C ASP A 263 0.96 -18.78 -33.96
N SER A 264 2.25 -18.62 -33.62
CA SER A 264 3.33 -19.37 -34.28
C SER A 264 3.17 -20.89 -34.11
N VAL A 265 2.82 -21.35 -32.91
CA VAL A 265 2.54 -22.76 -32.61
C VAL A 265 1.33 -23.25 -33.40
N ALA A 266 0.28 -22.43 -33.53
CA ALA A 266 -0.88 -22.77 -34.32
C ALA A 266 -0.54 -22.92 -35.82
N ARG A 267 0.34 -22.06 -36.36
CA ARG A 267 0.82 -22.17 -37.75
C ARG A 267 1.64 -23.43 -37.98
N VAL A 268 2.54 -23.78 -37.07
CA VAL A 268 3.34 -25.02 -37.16
C VAL A 268 2.43 -26.25 -37.17
N LYS A 269 1.44 -26.31 -36.27
CA LYS A 269 0.47 -27.41 -36.24
C LYS A 269 -0.36 -27.53 -37.53
N ARG A 270 -0.74 -26.40 -38.15
CA ARG A 270 -1.43 -26.43 -39.46
C ARG A 270 -0.52 -26.94 -40.56
N ALA A 271 0.75 -26.53 -40.58
CA ALA A 271 1.72 -27.01 -41.56
C ALA A 271 1.96 -28.52 -41.41
N GLU A 272 2.10 -29.02 -40.18
CA GLU A 272 2.25 -30.44 -39.89
C GLU A 272 1.04 -31.26 -40.35
N ALA A 273 -0.19 -30.77 -40.11
CA ALA A 273 -1.41 -31.41 -40.60
C ALA A 273 -1.48 -31.47 -42.14
N LEU A 274 -1.00 -30.44 -42.85
CA LEU A 274 -0.92 -30.45 -44.31
C LEU A 274 0.12 -31.46 -44.84
N VAL A 275 1.26 -31.60 -44.16
CA VAL A 275 2.30 -32.59 -44.52
C VAL A 275 1.77 -34.02 -44.33
N LEU A 276 1.06 -34.28 -43.23
CA LEU A 276 0.41 -35.58 -42.99
C LEU A 276 -0.66 -35.89 -44.04
N ALA A 277 -1.50 -34.91 -44.40
CA ALA A 277 -2.51 -35.08 -45.44
C ALA A 277 -1.89 -35.34 -46.83
N ALA A 278 -0.76 -34.70 -47.16
CA ALA A 278 -0.04 -34.94 -48.41
C ALA A 278 0.62 -36.33 -48.46
N SER A 279 1.08 -36.84 -47.31
CA SER A 279 1.63 -38.20 -47.17
C SER A 279 0.56 -39.28 -47.41
N GLU A 280 -0.66 -39.10 -46.88
CA GLU A 280 -1.76 -40.05 -47.09
C GLU A 280 -2.32 -40.02 -48.52
N ALA A 281 -2.36 -38.85 -49.16
CA ALA A 281 -2.80 -38.72 -50.56
C ALA A 281 -1.85 -39.39 -51.57
N SER A 282 -0.62 -39.73 -51.17
CA SER A 282 0.35 -40.45 -52.00
C SER A 282 0.24 -41.98 -51.90
N ALA A 283 -0.80 -42.51 -51.25
CA ALA A 283 -1.10 -43.94 -51.18
C ALA A 283 -2.04 -44.40 -52.32
N ALA A 284 -1.58 -44.27 -53.57
CA ALA A 284 -2.17 -44.96 -54.73
C ALA A 284 -1.19 -46.02 -55.25
N PRO A 285 -1.63 -47.25 -55.62
CA PRO A 285 -0.70 -48.32 -55.96
C PRO A 285 -0.29 -48.23 -57.44
N ALA A 286 0.99 -48.01 -57.72
CA ALA A 286 1.79 -48.62 -58.80
C ALA A 286 3.11 -47.86 -59.05
N PRO A 287 4.02 -48.47 -59.83
CA PRO A 287 5.04 -49.42 -59.41
C PRO A 287 6.30 -48.70 -58.88
N THR A 288 7.09 -49.44 -58.10
CA THR A 288 8.43 -49.09 -57.61
C THR A 288 9.30 -48.38 -58.65
N PRO A 289 9.83 -47.18 -58.32
CA PRO A 289 11.15 -46.77 -58.75
C PRO A 289 12.08 -46.75 -57.53
N ALA A 290 13.25 -47.35 -57.71
CA ALA A 290 14.33 -47.41 -56.72
C ALA A 290 14.84 -46.01 -56.34
N LEU A 291 14.24 -45.36 -55.35
CA LEU A 291 14.64 -44.04 -54.85
C LEU A 291 15.26 -44.08 -53.44
N ASP A 292 15.64 -45.26 -52.95
CA ASP A 292 15.94 -45.45 -51.52
C ASP A 292 17.39 -45.82 -51.19
N GLN A 293 18.33 -45.59 -52.10
CA GLN A 293 19.75 -45.79 -51.79
C GLN A 293 20.59 -44.62 -52.29
N LEU A 294 20.44 -43.46 -51.65
CA LEU A 294 21.55 -42.50 -51.58
C LEU A 294 22.78 -43.28 -51.12
N SER A 295 23.81 -43.33 -51.96
CA SER A 295 25.04 -44.02 -51.61
C SER A 295 25.59 -43.48 -50.28
N PRO A 296 26.27 -44.30 -49.46
CA PRO A 296 26.81 -43.83 -48.18
C PRO A 296 27.72 -42.60 -48.34
N ALA A 297 28.37 -42.42 -49.49
CA ALA A 297 29.12 -41.21 -49.82
C ALA A 297 28.22 -39.97 -49.98
N GLN A 298 27.10 -40.10 -50.69
CA GLN A 298 26.13 -39.01 -50.85
C GLN A 298 25.44 -38.64 -49.53
N ARG A 299 25.20 -39.62 -48.64
CA ARG A 299 24.68 -39.32 -47.29
C ARG A 299 25.64 -38.45 -46.47
N LEU A 300 26.93 -38.76 -46.49
CA LEU A 300 27.94 -37.97 -45.80
C LEU A 300 28.05 -36.55 -46.38
N GLU A 301 27.91 -36.42 -47.69
CA GLU A 301 27.96 -35.10 -48.35
C GLU A 301 26.73 -34.24 -47.99
N VAL A 302 25.54 -34.85 -47.93
CA VAL A 302 24.33 -34.18 -47.46
C VAL A 302 24.45 -33.79 -45.98
N GLU A 303 24.94 -34.69 -45.11
CA GLU A 303 25.19 -34.35 -43.70
C GLU A 303 26.18 -33.20 -43.55
N ARG A 304 27.21 -33.15 -44.40
CA ARG A 304 28.20 -32.07 -44.40
C ARG A 304 27.60 -30.74 -44.83
N LEU A 305 26.78 -30.74 -45.88
CA LEU A 305 26.09 -29.54 -46.35
C LEU A 305 25.04 -29.03 -45.34
N VAL A 306 24.32 -29.94 -44.68
CA VAL A 306 23.38 -29.59 -43.61
C VAL A 306 24.14 -28.99 -42.41
N SER A 307 25.24 -29.62 -41.99
CA SER A 307 26.07 -29.11 -40.89
C SER A 307 26.62 -27.71 -41.22
N GLN A 308 27.11 -27.53 -42.44
CA GLN A 308 27.60 -26.23 -42.91
C GLN A 308 26.49 -25.17 -42.90
N ARG A 309 25.29 -25.52 -43.39
CA ARG A 309 24.16 -24.59 -43.43
C ARG A 309 23.69 -24.21 -42.03
N VAL A 310 23.64 -25.18 -41.11
CA VAL A 310 23.28 -24.95 -39.71
C VAL A 310 24.30 -24.04 -39.02
N ASP A 311 25.60 -24.21 -39.30
CA ASP A 311 26.64 -23.34 -38.76
C ASP A 311 26.56 -21.91 -39.32
N GLU A 312 26.24 -21.76 -40.61
CA GLU A 312 26.01 -20.45 -41.23
C GLU A 312 24.77 -19.75 -40.63
N GLU A 313 23.67 -20.47 -40.44
CA GLU A 313 22.46 -19.99 -39.76
C GLU A 313 22.75 -19.59 -38.30
N LEU A 314 23.47 -20.42 -37.54
CA LEU A 314 23.86 -20.09 -36.17
C LEU A 314 24.79 -18.89 -36.09
N ARG A 315 25.69 -18.73 -37.08
CA ARG A 315 26.59 -17.58 -37.16
C ARG A 315 25.82 -16.31 -37.53
N TRP A 316 24.87 -16.41 -38.46
CA TRP A 316 23.95 -15.33 -38.82
C TRP A 316 23.07 -14.92 -37.63
N LEU A 317 22.49 -15.88 -36.91
CA LEU A 317 21.70 -15.63 -35.72
C LEU A 317 22.53 -14.92 -34.65
N ARG A 318 23.77 -15.35 -34.38
CA ARG A 318 24.64 -14.63 -33.42
C ARG A 318 24.96 -13.20 -33.84
N ALA A 319 25.14 -12.95 -35.13
CA ALA A 319 25.42 -11.61 -35.65
C ALA A 319 24.20 -10.68 -35.55
N ASN A 320 22.99 -11.20 -35.76
CA ASN A 320 21.75 -10.42 -35.80
C ASN A 320 20.97 -10.41 -34.47
N LEU A 321 21.29 -11.30 -33.52
CA LEU A 321 20.65 -11.36 -32.20
C LEU A 321 20.65 -10.02 -31.46
N PRO A 322 21.76 -9.24 -31.43
CA PRO A 322 21.77 -7.95 -30.76
C PRO A 322 20.77 -6.95 -31.36
N GLU A 323 20.61 -6.97 -32.68
CA GLU A 323 19.70 -6.07 -33.39
C GLU A 323 18.24 -6.49 -33.21
N LEU A 324 17.95 -7.80 -33.24
CA LEU A 324 16.63 -8.34 -32.97
C LEU A 324 16.20 -8.10 -31.52
N VAL A 325 17.12 -8.23 -30.56
CA VAL A 325 16.86 -7.91 -29.14
C VAL A 325 16.68 -6.41 -28.96
N ALA A 326 17.48 -5.57 -29.62
CA ALA A 326 17.31 -4.11 -29.57
C ALA A 326 15.96 -3.68 -30.16
N ALA A 327 15.53 -4.28 -31.27
CA ALA A 327 14.22 -4.01 -31.88
C ALA A 327 13.05 -4.48 -31.01
N ALA A 328 13.18 -5.59 -30.27
CA ALA A 328 12.15 -6.09 -29.37
C ALA A 328 12.05 -5.30 -28.05
N VAL A 329 13.13 -4.66 -27.61
CA VAL A 329 13.18 -3.85 -26.38
C VAL A 329 12.91 -2.36 -26.66
N ALA A 330 12.99 -1.93 -27.91
CA ALA A 330 12.63 -0.57 -28.31
C ALA A 330 11.13 -0.33 -28.08
N PRO A 331 10.73 0.64 -27.23
CA PRO A 331 9.33 1.00 -27.09
C PRO A 331 8.82 1.53 -28.44
N ALA A 332 7.66 1.05 -28.88
CA ALA A 332 6.91 1.62 -30.00
C ALA A 332 6.55 3.08 -29.68
N SER A 333 7.47 4.00 -29.95
CA SER A 333 7.30 5.44 -29.75
C SER A 333 8.09 6.18 -30.81
N ALA A 334 7.82 5.87 -32.08
CA ALA A 334 8.17 6.73 -33.21
C ALA A 334 7.45 6.26 -34.49
N ALA A 335 6.12 6.25 -34.48
CA ALA A 335 5.38 6.46 -35.73
C ALA A 335 5.05 7.95 -35.82
N THR A 336 6.06 8.72 -36.23
CA THR A 336 5.95 10.12 -36.62
C THR A 336 5.07 10.20 -37.87
N THR A 337 3.87 10.75 -37.72
CA THR A 337 3.12 11.33 -38.83
C THR A 337 3.96 12.48 -39.41
N GLN A 338 4.52 12.24 -40.58
CA GLN A 338 5.10 13.28 -41.44
C GLN A 338 4.00 14.23 -41.95
N ALA A 339 4.40 15.49 -42.08
CA ALA A 339 3.62 16.69 -42.42
C ALA A 339 2.96 16.66 -43.83
N PRO A 340 2.14 17.67 -44.18
CA PRO A 340 2.69 18.91 -44.77
C PRO A 340 2.02 20.19 -44.22
N ALA A 341 2.80 21.17 -43.79
CA ALA A 341 3.30 22.31 -44.58
C ALA A 341 2.29 23.46 -44.77
N ALA A 342 2.58 24.56 -44.04
CA ALA A 342 2.55 25.96 -44.45
C ALA A 342 1.32 26.51 -45.22
N ILE A 343 0.56 27.41 -44.57
CA ILE A 343 0.20 28.72 -45.15
C ILE A 343 0.28 29.79 -44.04
N GLU A 344 0.92 30.91 -44.39
CA GLU A 344 1.19 32.14 -43.65
C GLU A 344 -0.07 32.98 -43.29
N PRO A 345 0.08 34.05 -42.48
CA PRO A 345 -1.03 34.76 -41.85
C PRO A 345 -1.54 35.95 -42.68
N GLU A 346 -2.87 36.12 -42.74
CA GLU A 346 -3.49 37.36 -43.21
C GLU A 346 -4.54 37.88 -42.21
N SER A 347 -4.27 39.12 -41.76
CA SER A 347 -5.21 40.22 -41.47
C SER A 347 -6.51 39.96 -40.72
N SER A 348 -6.65 40.67 -39.58
CA SER A 348 -7.91 41.14 -39.01
C SER A 348 -8.85 41.76 -40.07
N PRO A 349 -10.17 41.73 -39.82
CA PRO A 349 -10.78 42.94 -39.24
C PRO A 349 -11.90 42.67 -38.22
N GLU A 350 -11.88 43.49 -37.17
CA GLU A 350 -12.97 44.37 -36.72
C GLU A 350 -14.40 44.06 -37.24
N ARG A 351 -15.30 43.62 -36.34
CA ARG A 351 -16.72 44.05 -36.39
C ARG A 351 -17.48 43.86 -35.05
N THR A 352 -17.75 45.02 -34.46
CA THR A 352 -18.87 45.47 -33.61
C THR A 352 -20.13 44.60 -33.41
N GLY A 353 -20.66 44.65 -32.18
CA GLY A 353 -22.05 44.36 -31.75
C GLY A 353 -22.04 43.78 -30.32
N ALA A 354 -22.25 44.50 -29.21
CA ALA A 354 -23.40 45.28 -28.76
C ALA A 354 -24.73 44.50 -28.75
N VAL A 355 -25.46 44.58 -27.62
CA VAL A 355 -26.85 44.14 -27.28
C VAL A 355 -26.85 42.99 -26.25
N ALA A 356 -27.01 43.29 -24.95
CA ALA A 356 -28.26 43.44 -24.15
C ALA A 356 -28.79 42.06 -23.70
N ASP A 357 -28.74 41.71 -22.40
CA ASP A 357 -29.70 42.01 -21.31
C ASP A 357 -30.76 40.89 -21.16
N ASP A 358 -31.36 40.81 -19.97
CA ASP A 358 -32.34 39.82 -19.44
C ASP A 358 -31.77 38.47 -18.96
N VAL A 359 -31.72 38.11 -17.67
CA VAL A 359 -32.72 38.17 -16.57
C VAL A 359 -34.04 37.51 -16.94
N GLN A 360 -34.20 36.24 -16.60
CA GLN A 360 -35.48 35.77 -16.05
C GLN A 360 -35.29 34.55 -15.14
N MET A 361 -35.78 34.72 -13.92
CA MET A 361 -36.10 33.67 -12.95
C MET A 361 -37.29 32.86 -13.46
N ASP A 362 -37.23 31.54 -13.27
CA ASP A 362 -38.34 30.72 -12.77
C ASP A 362 -37.77 29.60 -11.87
#